data_AF-A0AAJ6PCM8-F1
#
_entry.id   AF-A0AAJ6PCM8-F1
#
_cell.length_a   1.000
_cell.length_b   1.000
_cell.length_c   1.000
_cell.angle_alpha   90.00
_cell.angle_beta   90.00
_cell.angle_gamma   90.00
#
_symmetry.space_group_name_H-M   'P 1'
#
loop_
_entity.id
_entity.type
_entity.pdbx_description
1 polymer ?
#
loop_
_entity_poly.entity_id
_entity_poly.type
_entity_poly.pdbx_seq_one_letter_code
_entity_poly.pdbx_strand_id
1 'polypeptide(L)' 'MNELSLEKALVADNQTSVSVHENLDQIFGMLVDFKERNPQTFKFLCDNSGDLTLGDAIQALAQTLDVLEEE' A
#
# COMPACT_ATOMS: atom_id res chain seq x y z
N MET A 1 22.64 -1.65 15.34
CA MET A 1 21.26 -1.35 14.87
C MET A 1 20.49 -2.62 15.07
N ASN A 2 19.44 -2.63 15.91
CA ASN A 2 18.56 -3.79 16.00
C ASN A 2 17.84 -3.89 14.66
N GLU A 3 18.19 -4.89 13.85
CA GLU A 3 17.37 -5.28 12.70
C GLU A 3 15.98 -5.65 13.23
N LEU A 4 15.02 -4.75 13.00
CA LEU A 4 13.61 -5.10 12.98
C LEU A 4 13.44 -6.04 11.79
N SER A 5 13.35 -7.34 12.06
CA SER A 5 12.81 -8.27 11.08
C SER A 5 11.30 -8.07 10.98
N LEU A 6 10.73 -8.34 9.81
CA LEU A 6 9.28 -8.31 9.60
C LEU A 6 8.54 -9.10 10.68
N GLU A 7 9.03 -10.30 11.00
CA GLU A 7 8.50 -11.15 12.09
C GLU A 7 8.41 -10.41 13.44
N LYS A 8 9.44 -9.66 13.84
CA LYS A 8 9.42 -8.91 15.11
C LYS A 8 8.40 -7.77 15.09
N ALA A 9 8.24 -7.11 13.94
CA ALA A 9 7.25 -6.05 13.78
C ALA A 9 5.83 -6.65 13.87
N LEU A 10 5.56 -7.73 13.14
CA LEU A 10 4.27 -8.44 13.17
C LEU A 10 3.89 -8.92 14.58
N VAL A 11 4.85 -9.49 15.32
CA VAL A 11 4.64 -9.92 16.71
C VAL A 11 4.34 -8.72 17.62
N ALA A 12 5.07 -7.60 17.46
CA ALA A 12 4.83 -6.39 18.24
C ALA A 12 3.43 -5.80 18.01
N ASP A 13 2.93 -5.89 16.78
CA ASP A 13 1.60 -5.41 16.40
C ASP A 13 0.49 -6.44 16.61
N ASN A 14 0.82 -7.64 17.11
CA ASN A 14 -0.09 -8.78 17.25
C ASN A 14 -0.85 -9.08 15.93
N GLN A 15 -0.11 -9.08 14.82
CA GLN A 15 -0.59 -9.38 13.47
C GLN A 15 0.14 -10.60 12.89
N THR A 16 -0.43 -11.16 11.82
CA THR A 16 0.25 -12.13 10.95
C THR A 16 0.59 -11.48 9.60
N SER A 17 1.60 -12.00 8.89
CA SER A 17 1.93 -11.52 7.55
C SER A 17 0.71 -11.55 6.63
N VAL A 18 -0.05 -12.65 6.66
CA VAL A 18 -1.31 -12.81 5.91
C VAL A 18 -2.32 -11.71 6.25
N SER A 19 -2.56 -11.41 7.52
CA SER A 19 -3.54 -10.39 7.91
C SER A 19 -3.14 -8.97 7.46
N VAL A 20 -1.84 -8.66 7.49
CA VAL A 20 -1.32 -7.38 7.01
C VAL A 20 -1.39 -7.31 5.49
N HIS A 21 -1.03 -8.39 4.81
CA HIS A 21 -1.14 -8.52 3.36
C HIS A 21 -2.59 -8.32 2.90
N GLU A 22 -3.55 -9.07 3.45
CA GLU A 22 -4.98 -8.94 3.12
C GLU A 22 -5.50 -7.51 3.32
N ASN A 23 -5.05 -6.84 4.39
CA ASN A 23 -5.44 -5.46 4.67
C ASN A 23 -4.88 -4.49 3.61
N LEU A 24 -3.58 -4.60 3.30
CA LEU A 24 -2.92 -3.75 2.31
C LEU A 24 -3.45 -4.00 0.89
N ASP A 25 -3.73 -5.26 0.54
CA ASP A 25 -4.33 -5.64 -0.75
C ASP A 25 -5.73 -5.05 -0.89
N GLN A 26 -6.53 -5.08 0.18
CA GLN A 26 -7.84 -4.41 0.18
C GLN A 26 -7.72 -2.89 -0.05
N ILE A 27 -6.76 -2.22 0.59
CA ILE A 27 -6.51 -0.78 0.40
C ILE A 27 -6.05 -0.51 -1.04
N PHE A 28 -5.13 -1.31 -1.55
CA PHE A 28 -4.63 -1.23 -2.92
C PHE A 28 -5.77 -1.36 -3.93
N GLY A 29 -6.60 -2.40 -3.78
CA GLY A 29 -7.78 -2.63 -4.61
C GLY A 29 -8.75 -1.45 -4.60
N MET A 30 -9.04 -0.88 -3.43
CA MET A 30 -9.91 0.31 -3.34
C MET A 30 -9.35 1.53 -4.06
N LEU A 31 -8.03 1.76 -4.03
CA LEU A 31 -7.39 2.86 -4.74
C LEU A 31 -7.36 2.64 -6.25
N VAL A 32 -7.12 1.41 -6.71
CA VAL A 32 -7.21 1.02 -8.12
C VAL A 32 -8.63 1.21 -8.63
N ASP A 33 -9.64 0.70 -7.90
CA ASP A 33 -11.05 0.89 -8.22
C ASP A 33 -11.43 2.37 -8.34
N PHE A 34 -10.93 3.20 -7.41
CA PHE A 34 -11.17 4.64 -7.45
C PHE A 34 -10.59 5.28 -8.72
N LYS A 35 -9.35 4.91 -9.09
CA LYS A 35 -8.69 5.37 -10.32
C LYS A 35 -9.45 4.94 -11.56
N GLU A 36 -9.90 3.68 -11.64
CA GLU A 36 -10.62 3.14 -12.79
C GLU A 36 -12.01 3.77 -12.97
N ARG A 37 -12.73 3.98 -11.86
CA ARG A 37 -14.06 4.62 -11.90
C ARG A 37 -14.00 6.12 -12.16
N ASN A 38 -12.89 6.78 -11.81
CA ASN A 38 -12.77 8.24 -11.84
C ASN A 38 -11.46 8.72 -12.52
N PRO A 39 -11.15 8.32 -13.77
CA PRO A 39 -9.83 8.54 -14.35
C PRO A 39 -9.45 10.03 -14.49
N GLN A 40 -10.42 10.90 -14.82
CA GLN A 40 -10.17 12.34 -14.95
C GLN A 40 -10.02 13.02 -13.58
N THR A 41 -10.87 12.65 -12.60
CA THR A 41 -10.77 13.16 -11.23
C THR A 41 -9.45 12.71 -10.60
N PHE A 42 -9.08 11.44 -10.77
CA PHE A 42 -7.82 10.90 -10.31
C PHE A 42 -6.64 11.68 -10.89
N LYS A 43 -6.62 11.88 -12.22
CA LYS A 43 -5.60 12.68 -12.88
C LYS A 43 -5.55 14.10 -12.32
N PHE A 44 -6.69 14.78 -12.20
CA PHE A 44 -6.73 16.13 -11.64
C PHE A 44 -6.17 16.18 -10.21
N LEU A 45 -6.56 15.23 -9.35
CA LEU A 45 -6.05 15.15 -7.98
C LEU A 45 -4.54 14.90 -7.96
N CYS A 46 -4.01 14.04 -8.82
CA CYS A 46 -2.56 13.82 -8.97
C CYS A 46 -1.84 15.07 -9.47
N ASP A 47 -2.37 15.75 -10.49
CA ASP A 47 -1.76 16.96 -11.06
C ASP A 47 -1.77 18.16 -10.09
N ASN A 48 -2.64 18.12 -9.07
CA ASN A 48 -2.81 19.18 -8.08
C ASN A 48 -2.41 18.76 -6.66
N SER A 49 -1.89 17.54 -6.47
CA SER A 49 -1.30 17.14 -5.19
C SER A 49 0.12 17.70 -5.08
N GLY A 50 0.62 17.82 -3.84
CA GLY A 50 1.98 18.27 -3.56
C GLY A 50 3.02 17.20 -3.91
N ASP A 51 3.99 16.98 -3.02
CA ASP A 51 5.12 16.09 -3.28
C ASP A 51 4.76 14.59 -3.40
N LEU A 52 3.59 14.17 -2.88
CA LEU A 52 3.10 12.80 -2.94
C LEU A 52 1.68 12.77 -3.51
N THR A 53 1.48 11.91 -4.50
CA THR A 53 0.22 11.74 -5.23
C THR A 53 -0.46 10.43 -4.88
N LEU A 54 -1.73 10.28 -5.29
CA LEU A 54 -2.43 9.00 -5.21
C LEU A 54 -1.78 7.93 -6.10
N GLY A 55 -1.07 8.32 -7.16
CA GLY A 55 -0.27 7.41 -7.97
C GLY A 55 0.90 6.82 -7.19
N ASP A 56 1.59 7.64 -6.40
CA ASP A 56 2.70 7.20 -5.55
C ASP A 56 2.21 6.25 -4.46
N ALA A 57 1.03 6.50 -3.89
CA ALA A 57 0.42 5.60 -2.90
C ALA A 57 0.12 4.22 -3.48
N ILE A 58 -0.44 4.15 -4.70
CA ILE A 58 -0.69 2.89 -5.41
C ILE A 58 0.63 2.15 -5.65
N GLN A 59 1.67 2.85 -6.12
CA GLN A 59 2.97 2.25 -6.37
C GLN A 59 3.63 1.73 -5.08
N ALA A 60 3.59 2.50 -4.00
CA ALA A 60 4.15 2.11 -2.71
C ALA A 60 3.45 0.87 -2.13
N LEU A 61 2.13 0.79 -2.27
CA LEU A 61 1.36 -0.39 -1.85
C LEU A 61 1.73 -1.63 -2.67
N ALA A 62 1.82 -1.51 -3.99
CA ALA A 62 2.25 -2.63 -4.85
C ALA A 62 3.63 -3.17 -4.43
N GLN A 63 4.60 -2.29 -4.25
CA GLN A 63 5.94 -2.67 -3.79
C GLN A 63 5.95 -3.29 -2.39
N THR A 64 5.06 -2.84 -1.50
CA THR A 64 4.98 -3.38 -0.13
C THR A 64 4.34 -4.76 -0.12
N LEU A 65 3.36 -5.00 -1.00
CA LEU A 65 2.75 -6.32 -1.16
C LEU A 65 3.76 -7.34 -1.69
N ASP A 66 4.58 -6.96 -2.67
CA ASP A 66 5.67 -7.82 -3.18
C ASP A 66 6.61 -8.29 -2.05
N VAL A 67 6.96 -7.39 -1.11
CA VAL A 67 7.80 -7.73 0.05
C VAL A 67 7.14 -8.75 0.98
N LEU A 68 5.81 -8.73 1.11
CA LEU A 68 5.06 -9.66 1.95
C LEU A 68 4.82 -11.02 1.25
N GLU A 69 4.89 -11.07 -0.09
CA GLU A 69 4.79 -12.32 -0.87
C GLU A 69 6.12 -13.08 -0.99
N GLU A 70 7.27 -12.40 -0.83
CA GLU A 70 8.61 -12.99 -0.93
C GLU A 70 9.11 -13.71 0.36
N GLU A 71 8.34 -13.69 1.47
CA GLU A 71 8.62 -14.41 2.73
C GLU A 71 7.77 -15.68 2.93
#